data_AF-A0A285QXF4-F1
#
_entry.id   AF-A0A285QXF4-F1
#
_cell.length_a   1.000
_cell.length_b   1.000
_cell.length_c   1.000
_cell.angle_alpha   90.00
_cell.angle_beta   90.00
_cell.angle_gamma   90.00
#
_symmetry.space_group_name_H-M   'P 1'
#
loop_
_entity.id
_entity.type
_entity.pdbx_description
1 polymer ?
#
loop_
_entity_poly.entity_id
_entity_poly.type
_entity_poly.pdbx_seq_one_letter_code
_entity_poly.pdbx_strand_id
1 'polypeptide(L)'
;MTDTFEADKSELVDLAHRRMREAIPDSGWTVRQKLALTCRILFDAGHDSGLAGQITARAERPGTYYTQRLGLGFDEITETNLLLVDEDLNVLEGDGMANPANRFHSWVYRARPDVHCIIHTHPLHISALSMLETPLVVSHMDTCPLYQDCAFLEKWPGIPVGNEEGELIAAALGDKRALLLAHHGQLVAAGTVEEACTLALLFERAAQLQLSASAAGRIREIPDLLAREAHDWISTPKRGQANFAYYARRALRAGHGDALDGTTSTTSTSTTSNSTPGTSTPGTSTPGTSTPGTSAPPPTGTDADMTDTPLEGIIAYPVTPFSRTDGSPDLARLAELIDRLVASGCHAIAPLGSAGESAYLEDREWYDAAEASVAAVAGRVPTVVGIAELTTAGAVRRARYAEHVGADVVMVLPLSYWRLDEREVTRHFQEVAGAIGIPLMVYNNPATAGVDLSPELLHRLVDRVENITMVKESSGDLQRMHRLAQLSGGALPFYNGSNPLALEAFAAGAAGWCTAAPCVIPELTLELYRAVLAGDPDTARRVFYRQLPVLQFLLGGGLPATVKAGLALQGLDVGEPRRPLLPLDEDGTAQLAWLLADAGAVPAA
;
A
#
# COMPACT_ATOMS: atom_id res chain seq x y z
N MET A 1 35.32 -12.60 34.75
CA MET A 1 34.86 -12.18 33.41
C MET A 1 35.86 -11.17 32.92
N THR A 2 36.40 -11.34 31.72
CA THR A 2 37.25 -10.34 31.06
C THR A 2 36.44 -9.04 30.94
N ASP A 3 37.02 -7.91 31.32
CA ASP A 3 36.36 -6.62 31.16
C ASP A 3 36.25 -6.31 29.66
N THR A 4 35.02 -6.33 29.14
CA THR A 4 34.77 -6.11 27.70
C THR A 4 34.99 -4.65 27.28
N PHE A 5 35.18 -3.72 28.22
CA PHE A 5 35.46 -2.32 27.91
C PHE A 5 36.92 -2.08 27.48
N GLU A 6 37.85 -2.99 27.82
CA GLU A 6 39.26 -2.90 27.42
C GLU A 6 39.66 -3.88 26.31
N ALA A 7 38.73 -4.76 25.89
CA ALA A 7 38.97 -5.76 24.85
C ALA A 7 39.03 -5.12 23.46
N ASP A 8 39.88 -5.66 22.59
CA ASP A 8 39.96 -5.19 21.21
C ASP A 8 38.76 -5.67 20.37
N LYS A 9 38.59 -5.07 19.18
CA LYS A 9 37.46 -5.38 18.29
C LYS A 9 37.41 -6.86 17.89
N SER A 10 38.57 -7.50 17.69
CA SER A 10 38.63 -8.91 17.28
C SER A 10 38.19 -9.85 18.39
N GLU A 11 38.60 -9.57 19.63
CA GLU A 11 38.18 -10.32 20.82
C GLU A 11 36.66 -10.19 21.06
N LEU A 12 36.11 -8.99 20.85
CA LEU A 12 34.67 -8.72 20.98
C LEU A 12 33.86 -9.45 19.89
N VAL A 13 34.35 -9.46 18.64
CA VAL A 13 33.73 -10.18 17.53
C VAL A 13 33.70 -11.68 17.81
N ASP A 14 34.81 -12.27 18.25
CA ASP A 14 34.91 -13.69 18.58
C ASP A 14 34.05 -14.09 19.77
N LEU A 15 33.99 -13.24 20.80
CA LEU A 15 33.09 -13.42 21.93
C LEU A 15 31.63 -13.39 21.49
N ALA A 16 31.26 -12.44 20.63
CA ALA A 16 29.90 -12.35 20.10
C ALA A 16 29.53 -13.58 19.25
N HIS A 17 30.44 -14.04 18.38
CA HIS A 17 30.24 -15.27 17.61
C HIS A 17 30.03 -16.50 18.49
N ARG A 18 30.82 -16.65 19.57
CA ARG A 18 30.61 -17.74 20.55
C ARG A 18 29.25 -17.64 21.23
N ARG A 19 28.90 -16.48 21.77
CA ARG A 19 27.62 -16.25 22.45
C ARG A 19 26.42 -16.49 21.53
N MET A 20 26.50 -16.06 20.27
CA MET A 20 25.44 -16.31 19.28
C MET A 20 25.27 -17.81 19.00
N ARG A 21 26.36 -18.57 18.89
CA ARG A 21 26.28 -20.03 18.72
C ARG A 21 25.61 -20.73 19.90
N GLU A 22 25.86 -20.26 21.12
CA GLU A 22 25.28 -20.81 22.35
C GLU A 22 23.80 -20.39 22.57
N ALA A 23 23.46 -19.14 22.25
CA ALA A 23 22.16 -18.56 22.59
C ALA A 23 21.06 -18.80 21.53
N ILE A 24 21.43 -18.99 20.26
CA ILE A 24 20.46 -19.15 19.16
C ILE A 24 20.15 -20.65 19.01
N PRO A 25 18.91 -21.12 19.26
CA PRO A 25 18.56 -22.52 19.10
C PRO A 25 18.45 -22.90 17.61
N ASP A 26 18.70 -24.17 17.29
CA ASP A 26 18.37 -24.73 15.99
C ASP A 26 16.86 -24.95 15.88
N SER A 27 16.29 -24.77 14.68
CA SER A 27 14.83 -24.78 14.52
C SER A 27 14.19 -26.17 14.57
N GLY A 28 14.97 -27.25 14.38
CA GLY A 28 14.48 -28.63 14.32
C GLY A 28 13.72 -29.00 13.04
N TRP A 29 13.47 -28.04 12.13
CA TRP A 29 12.77 -28.31 10.86
C TRP A 29 13.59 -29.15 9.89
N THR A 30 12.93 -30.04 9.16
CA THR A 30 13.55 -30.81 8.06
C THR A 30 13.87 -29.90 6.86
N VAL A 31 14.68 -30.37 5.90
CA VAL A 31 14.96 -29.62 4.65
C VAL A 31 13.67 -29.32 3.90
N ARG A 32 12.77 -30.30 3.82
CA ARG A 32 11.47 -30.20 3.16
C ARG A 32 10.57 -29.14 3.81
N GLN A 33 10.52 -29.10 5.15
CA GLN A 33 9.81 -28.06 5.91
C GLN A 33 10.40 -26.67 5.70
N LYS A 34 11.73 -26.55 5.73
CA LYS A 34 12.41 -25.28 5.47
C LYS A 34 12.12 -24.78 4.06
N LEU A 35 12.06 -25.68 3.08
CA LEU A 35 11.76 -25.34 1.69
C LEU A 35 10.31 -24.87 1.51
N ALA A 36 9.35 -25.56 2.13
CA ALA A 36 7.94 -25.15 2.13
C ALA A 36 7.77 -23.77 2.79
N LEU A 37 8.37 -23.56 3.98
CA LEU A 37 8.38 -22.26 4.64
C LEU A 37 9.07 -21.17 3.81
N THR A 38 10.14 -21.51 3.09
CA THR A 38 10.81 -20.56 2.19
C THR A 38 9.87 -20.08 1.09
N CYS A 39 9.06 -20.96 0.50
CA CYS A 39 8.05 -20.56 -0.48
C CYS A 39 7.08 -19.53 0.12
N ARG A 40 6.56 -19.80 1.33
CA ARG A 40 5.63 -18.89 2.04
C ARG A 40 6.26 -17.54 2.37
N ILE A 41 7.50 -17.56 2.87
CA ILE A 41 8.24 -16.35 3.21
C ILE A 41 8.46 -15.48 1.96
N LEU A 42 8.80 -16.10 0.83
CA LEU A 42 9.04 -15.39 -0.42
C LEU A 42 7.75 -14.88 -1.05
N PHE A 43 6.65 -15.61 -0.95
CA PHE A 43 5.31 -15.14 -1.32
C PHE A 43 4.90 -13.90 -0.52
N ASP A 44 5.00 -13.96 0.82
CA ASP A 44 4.69 -12.81 1.69
C ASP A 44 5.59 -11.59 1.41
N ALA A 45 6.76 -11.81 0.82
CA ALA A 45 7.71 -10.79 0.43
C ALA A 45 7.58 -10.33 -1.03
N GLY A 46 6.59 -10.84 -1.79
CA GLY A 46 6.31 -10.42 -3.17
C GLY A 46 7.34 -10.91 -4.20
N HIS A 47 7.91 -12.10 -3.98
CA HIS A 47 8.83 -12.75 -4.93
C HIS A 47 8.12 -13.63 -5.96
N ASP A 48 6.83 -13.87 -5.79
CA ASP A 48 6.04 -14.66 -6.73
C ASP A 48 5.77 -13.88 -8.02
N SER A 49 5.72 -14.61 -9.13
CA SER A 49 5.37 -14.08 -10.45
C SER A 49 4.49 -15.10 -11.17
N GLY A 50 3.36 -15.44 -10.52
CA GLY A 50 2.52 -16.57 -10.91
C GLY A 50 3.25 -17.89 -10.72
N LEU A 51 3.43 -18.67 -11.80
CA LEU A 51 4.14 -19.96 -11.80
C LEU A 51 5.63 -19.83 -12.14
N ALA A 52 6.13 -18.61 -12.34
CA ALA A 52 7.54 -18.34 -12.56
C ALA A 52 8.29 -18.24 -11.22
N GLY A 53 9.59 -18.53 -11.28
CA GLY A 53 10.44 -18.72 -10.10
C GLY A 53 10.48 -20.17 -9.66
N GLN A 54 11.65 -20.62 -9.23
CA GLN A 54 11.88 -21.99 -8.83
C GLN A 54 12.82 -22.07 -7.63
N ILE A 55 12.53 -23.03 -6.76
CA ILE A 55 13.32 -23.28 -5.56
C ILE A 55 13.65 -24.77 -5.49
N THR A 56 14.93 -25.07 -5.35
CA THR A 56 15.40 -26.45 -5.17
C THR A 56 16.33 -26.55 -3.97
N ALA A 57 16.29 -27.68 -3.28
CA ALA A 57 17.28 -28.02 -2.27
C ALA A 57 17.76 -29.46 -2.44
N ARG A 58 19.04 -29.73 -2.19
CA ARG A 58 19.56 -31.11 -2.16
C ARG A 58 18.81 -31.91 -1.11
N ALA A 59 18.33 -33.08 -1.50
CA ALA A 59 17.74 -34.04 -0.59
C ALA A 59 18.82 -34.92 0.06
N GLU A 60 18.40 -35.79 0.97
CA GLU A 60 19.27 -36.65 1.76
C GLU A 60 20.03 -37.66 0.88
N ARG A 61 19.42 -38.10 -0.23
CA ARG A 61 20.04 -39.02 -1.18
C ARG A 61 20.92 -38.23 -2.18
N PRO A 62 22.20 -38.59 -2.36
CA PRO A 62 23.05 -37.95 -3.37
C PRO A 62 22.45 -38.00 -4.78
N GLY A 63 22.58 -36.90 -5.52
CA GLY A 63 22.02 -36.76 -6.87
C GLY A 63 20.51 -36.52 -6.92
N THR A 64 19.88 -36.19 -5.79
CA THR A 64 18.44 -35.89 -5.73
C THR A 64 18.14 -34.54 -5.08
N TYR A 65 17.01 -33.95 -5.46
CA TYR A 65 16.60 -32.61 -5.05
C TYR A 65 15.12 -32.55 -4.69
N TYR A 66 14.78 -31.77 -3.67
CA TYR A 66 13.41 -31.31 -3.42
C TYR A 66 13.12 -30.09 -4.30
N THR A 67 11.94 -30.06 -4.91
CA THR A 67 11.45 -28.93 -5.71
C THR A 67 9.93 -28.80 -5.64
N GLN A 68 9.45 -27.61 -5.96
CA GLN A 68 8.04 -27.30 -6.15
C GLN A 68 7.42 -28.13 -7.29
N ARG A 69 6.15 -28.50 -7.13
CA ARG A 69 5.32 -29.08 -8.18
C ARG A 69 4.89 -27.99 -9.15
N LEU A 70 5.09 -28.20 -10.45
CA LEU A 70 4.61 -27.27 -11.47
C LEU A 70 3.08 -27.18 -11.42
N GLY A 71 2.56 -25.94 -11.50
CA GLY A 71 1.13 -25.65 -11.45
C GLY A 71 0.61 -25.19 -10.09
N LEU A 72 1.47 -25.15 -9.06
CA LEU A 72 1.16 -24.58 -7.75
C LEU A 72 1.97 -23.29 -7.53
N GLY A 73 1.33 -22.27 -6.95
CA GLY A 73 1.99 -21.06 -6.48
C GLY A 73 2.79 -21.29 -5.20
N PHE A 74 3.66 -20.33 -4.83
CA PHE A 74 4.47 -20.42 -3.61
C PHE A 74 3.61 -20.49 -2.33
N ASP A 75 2.43 -19.88 -2.36
CA ASP A 75 1.38 -19.90 -1.33
C ASP A 75 0.54 -21.18 -1.31
N GLU A 76 0.85 -22.16 -2.17
CA GLU A 76 0.21 -23.47 -2.16
C GLU A 76 1.18 -24.59 -1.79
N ILE A 77 2.49 -24.30 -1.72
CA ILE A 77 3.50 -25.30 -1.40
C ILE A 77 3.43 -25.68 0.08
N THR A 78 3.48 -26.98 0.34
CA THR A 78 3.54 -27.61 1.66
C THR A 78 4.68 -28.62 1.68
N GLU A 79 5.09 -29.09 2.85
CA GLU A 79 6.09 -30.16 2.93
C GLU A 79 5.63 -31.43 2.17
N THR A 80 4.34 -31.74 2.18
CA THR A 80 3.78 -32.97 1.60
C THR A 80 3.63 -32.93 0.09
N ASN A 81 3.53 -31.75 -0.53
CA ASN A 81 3.36 -31.61 -1.97
C ASN A 81 4.64 -31.28 -2.75
N LEU A 82 5.77 -31.11 -2.06
CA LEU A 82 7.09 -31.03 -2.69
C LEU A 82 7.46 -32.36 -3.37
N LEU A 83 8.09 -32.25 -4.53
CA LEU A 83 8.58 -33.37 -5.32
C LEU A 83 10.02 -33.71 -4.94
N LEU A 84 10.36 -35.00 -4.91
CA LEU A 84 11.74 -35.47 -4.95
C LEU A 84 12.09 -35.82 -6.39
N VAL A 85 13.15 -35.24 -6.94
CA VAL A 85 13.59 -35.48 -8.33
C VAL A 85 15.07 -35.88 -8.40
N ASP A 86 15.48 -36.53 -9.49
CA ASP A 86 16.89 -36.72 -9.83
C ASP A 86 17.49 -35.53 -10.61
N GLU A 87 18.75 -35.64 -11.05
CA GLU A 87 19.45 -34.57 -11.79
C GLU A 87 18.86 -34.25 -13.16
N ASP A 88 18.12 -35.20 -13.74
CA ASP A 88 17.43 -35.04 -15.02
C ASP A 88 15.97 -34.58 -14.82
N LEU A 89 15.59 -34.23 -13.59
CA LEU A 89 14.26 -33.80 -13.16
C LEU A 89 13.17 -34.88 -13.27
N ASN A 90 13.56 -36.16 -13.30
CA ASN A 90 12.59 -37.25 -13.20
C ASN A 90 12.05 -37.31 -11.77
N VAL A 91 10.72 -37.36 -11.63
CA VAL A 91 10.05 -37.44 -10.32
C VAL A 91 10.23 -38.84 -9.72
N LEU A 92 10.87 -38.89 -8.56
CA LEU A 92 11.10 -40.10 -7.77
C LEU A 92 10.04 -40.27 -6.67
N GLU A 93 9.53 -39.16 -6.13
CA GLU A 93 8.47 -39.12 -5.11
C GLU A 93 7.58 -37.87 -5.31
N GLY A 94 6.27 -38.02 -5.10
CA GLY A 94 5.26 -36.97 -5.28
C GLY A 94 4.40 -37.17 -6.54
N ASP A 95 3.40 -36.31 -6.71
CA ASP A 95 2.48 -36.33 -7.85
C ASP A 95 2.63 -35.06 -8.71
N GLY A 96 2.59 -35.22 -10.04
CA GLY A 96 2.78 -34.14 -11.01
C GLY A 96 4.18 -34.13 -11.64
N MET A 97 4.62 -32.94 -12.05
CA MET A 97 5.91 -32.76 -12.73
C MET A 97 6.70 -31.60 -12.11
N ALA A 98 8.04 -31.71 -12.14
CA ALA A 98 8.91 -30.58 -11.84
C ALA A 98 8.88 -29.54 -12.96
N ASN A 99 9.20 -28.29 -12.62
CA ASN A 99 9.33 -27.25 -13.64
C ASN A 99 10.56 -27.52 -14.52
N PRO A 100 10.44 -27.62 -15.86
CA PRO A 100 11.57 -27.84 -16.75
C PRO A 100 12.68 -26.79 -16.63
N ALA A 101 12.33 -25.56 -16.20
CA ALA A 101 13.29 -24.49 -15.94
C ALA A 101 14.26 -24.84 -14.79
N ASN A 102 13.96 -25.83 -13.93
CA ASN A 102 14.93 -26.31 -12.93
C ASN A 102 16.20 -26.91 -13.54
N ARG A 103 16.26 -27.12 -14.87
CA ARG A 103 17.39 -27.78 -15.51
C ARG A 103 18.70 -27.02 -15.28
N PHE A 104 18.68 -25.68 -15.26
CA PHE A 104 19.88 -24.91 -14.95
C PHE A 104 20.31 -25.04 -13.48
N HIS A 105 19.40 -25.34 -12.54
CA HIS A 105 19.77 -25.64 -11.15
C HIS A 105 20.67 -26.88 -11.08
N SER A 106 20.37 -27.92 -11.88
CA SER A 106 21.22 -29.12 -11.98
C SER A 106 22.64 -28.78 -12.46
N TRP A 107 22.79 -27.83 -13.40
CA TRP A 107 24.09 -27.34 -13.85
C TRP A 107 24.85 -26.61 -12.74
N VAL A 108 24.17 -25.72 -12.01
CA VAL A 108 24.77 -25.03 -10.85
C VAL A 108 25.19 -26.05 -9.78
N TYR A 109 24.35 -27.03 -9.44
CA TYR A 109 24.69 -28.07 -8.47
C TYR A 109 25.88 -28.95 -8.91
N ARG A 110 26.03 -29.23 -10.20
CA ARG A 110 27.21 -29.96 -10.72
C ARG A 110 28.48 -29.13 -10.62
N ALA A 111 28.40 -27.84 -10.92
CA ALA A 111 29.53 -26.92 -10.82
C ALA A 111 29.90 -26.56 -9.37
N ARG A 112 28.93 -26.59 -8.45
CA ARG A 112 29.05 -26.15 -7.05
C ARG A 112 28.58 -27.24 -6.06
N PRO A 113 29.46 -28.19 -5.69
CA PRO A 113 29.15 -29.20 -4.69
C PRO A 113 28.83 -28.64 -3.30
N ASP A 114 29.31 -27.43 -3.00
CA ASP A 114 29.08 -26.69 -1.75
C ASP A 114 27.67 -26.09 -1.65
N VAL A 115 26.95 -25.96 -2.77
CA VAL A 115 25.59 -25.41 -2.81
C VAL A 115 24.58 -26.49 -2.46
N HIS A 116 23.72 -26.20 -1.48
CA HIS A 116 22.63 -27.08 -1.04
C HIS A 116 21.24 -26.53 -1.35
N CYS A 117 21.07 -25.23 -1.59
CA CYS A 117 19.79 -24.63 -1.93
C CYS A 117 19.97 -23.58 -3.03
N ILE A 118 19.08 -23.57 -4.02
CA ILE A 118 19.04 -22.58 -5.09
C ILE A 118 17.64 -21.96 -5.12
N ILE A 119 17.58 -20.64 -5.14
CA ILE A 119 16.36 -19.84 -5.26
C ILE A 119 16.50 -18.95 -6.48
N HIS A 120 15.61 -19.12 -7.45
CA HIS A 120 15.46 -18.23 -8.58
C HIS A 120 14.08 -17.58 -8.54
N THR A 121 14.01 -16.25 -8.46
CA THR A 121 12.74 -15.51 -8.36
C THR A 121 12.81 -14.18 -9.11
N HIS A 122 11.64 -13.56 -9.29
CA HIS A 122 11.46 -12.34 -10.09
C HIS A 122 10.73 -11.23 -9.30
N PRO A 123 11.23 -10.84 -8.11
CA PRO A 123 10.57 -9.80 -7.32
C PRO A 123 10.66 -8.43 -8.02
N LEU A 124 9.79 -7.51 -7.61
CA LEU A 124 9.54 -6.25 -8.32
C LEU A 124 10.81 -5.42 -8.58
N HIS A 125 11.63 -5.15 -7.55
CA HIS A 125 12.76 -4.24 -7.68
C HIS A 125 13.95 -4.89 -8.38
N ILE A 126 14.18 -6.18 -8.18
CA ILE A 126 15.15 -6.95 -8.97
C ILE A 126 14.77 -6.93 -10.44
N SER A 127 13.49 -7.18 -10.75
CA SER A 127 13.01 -7.17 -12.12
C SER A 127 13.22 -5.79 -12.74
N ALA A 128 12.84 -4.72 -12.03
CA ALA A 128 13.05 -3.34 -12.47
C ALA A 128 14.55 -3.00 -12.67
N LEU A 129 15.42 -3.40 -11.74
CA LEU A 129 16.87 -3.17 -11.85
C LEU A 129 17.47 -3.96 -13.02
N SER A 130 17.03 -5.21 -13.23
CA SER A 130 17.53 -6.07 -14.29
C SER A 130 17.26 -5.52 -15.70
N MET A 131 16.19 -4.74 -15.86
CA MET A 131 15.84 -4.08 -17.12
C MET A 131 16.80 -2.93 -17.48
N LEU A 132 17.56 -2.43 -16.50
CA LEU A 132 18.55 -1.37 -16.73
C LEU A 132 19.87 -1.90 -17.26
N GLU A 133 20.06 -3.23 -17.32
CA GLU A 133 21.33 -3.87 -17.68
C GLU A 133 22.52 -3.39 -16.83
N THR A 134 22.26 -3.02 -15.57
CA THR A 134 23.31 -2.59 -14.63
C THR A 134 23.48 -3.59 -13.49
N PRO A 135 24.73 -3.80 -13.02
CA PRO A 135 24.97 -4.65 -11.85
C PRO A 135 24.38 -4.06 -10.57
N LEU A 136 24.20 -4.93 -9.57
CA LEU A 136 23.86 -4.50 -8.21
C LEU A 136 25.03 -3.71 -7.59
N VAL A 137 24.74 -2.55 -7.02
CA VAL A 137 25.68 -1.69 -6.31
C VAL A 137 25.41 -1.79 -4.81
N VAL A 138 26.29 -2.50 -4.10
CA VAL A 138 26.19 -2.68 -2.65
C VAL A 138 26.81 -1.47 -1.94
N SER A 139 25.94 -0.59 -1.43
CA SER A 139 26.32 0.71 -0.88
C SER A 139 25.72 1.02 0.50
N HIS A 140 25.13 0.02 1.14
CA HIS A 140 24.59 0.11 2.50
C HIS A 140 25.09 -1.06 3.36
N MET A 141 25.41 -0.83 4.64
CA MET A 141 26.00 -1.84 5.53
C MET A 141 25.17 -3.13 5.59
N ASP A 142 23.84 -3.01 5.70
CA ASP A 142 22.96 -4.17 5.78
C ASP A 142 22.96 -5.04 4.51
N THR A 143 23.34 -4.46 3.37
CA THR A 143 23.43 -5.16 2.07
C THR A 143 24.81 -5.75 1.81
N CYS A 144 25.78 -5.55 2.71
CA CYS A 144 27.14 -6.08 2.58
C CYS A 144 27.25 -7.60 2.43
N PRO A 145 26.31 -8.46 2.87
CA PRO A 145 26.35 -9.88 2.50
C PRO A 145 26.37 -10.16 0.98
N LEU A 146 26.01 -9.20 0.13
CA LEU A 146 26.10 -9.29 -1.34
C LEU A 146 27.35 -8.59 -1.90
N TYR A 147 28.16 -7.93 -1.07
CA TYR A 147 29.35 -7.18 -1.51
C TYR A 147 30.41 -8.13 -2.06
N GLN A 148 30.82 -7.94 -3.31
CA GLN A 148 31.71 -8.84 -4.07
C GLN A 148 31.20 -10.29 -4.19
N ASP A 149 29.94 -10.53 -3.83
CA ASP A 149 29.30 -11.84 -3.77
C ASP A 149 27.98 -11.89 -4.55
N CYS A 150 27.72 -10.83 -5.32
CA CYS A 150 26.71 -10.79 -6.37
C CYS A 150 27.39 -10.68 -7.74
N ALA A 151 27.19 -11.69 -8.59
CA ALA A 151 27.54 -11.66 -10.00
C ALA A 151 26.48 -10.90 -10.81
N PHE A 152 26.83 -10.53 -12.04
CA PHE A 152 25.91 -9.97 -13.01
C PHE A 152 26.10 -10.65 -14.37
N LEU A 153 25.01 -11.19 -14.92
CA LEU A 153 24.97 -11.72 -16.27
C LEU A 153 24.29 -10.69 -17.18
N GLU A 154 25.12 -9.93 -17.89
CA GLU A 154 24.71 -8.78 -18.70
C GLU A 154 23.85 -9.16 -19.92
N LYS A 155 24.11 -10.32 -20.52
CA LYS A 155 23.37 -10.77 -21.71
C LYS A 155 22.39 -11.86 -21.33
N TRP A 156 21.10 -11.59 -21.56
CA TRP A 156 20.05 -12.57 -21.31
C TRP A 156 20.27 -13.82 -22.17
N PRO A 157 20.48 -15.01 -21.57
CA PRO A 157 20.82 -16.21 -22.32
C PRO A 157 19.61 -16.85 -23.01
N GLY A 158 18.39 -16.32 -22.80
CA GLY A 158 17.14 -16.90 -23.28
C GLY A 158 16.42 -17.70 -22.20
N ILE A 159 15.51 -18.59 -22.62
CA ILE A 159 14.69 -19.41 -21.72
C ILE A 159 15.58 -20.54 -21.17
N PRO A 160 15.74 -20.69 -19.84
CA PRO A 160 16.76 -21.55 -19.25
C PRO A 160 16.35 -23.03 -19.18
N VAL A 161 15.91 -23.58 -20.32
CA VAL A 161 15.54 -25.00 -20.50
C VAL A 161 16.61 -25.78 -21.26
N GLY A 162 17.53 -25.11 -21.96
CA GLY A 162 18.62 -25.74 -22.68
C GLY A 162 19.86 -25.97 -21.80
N ASN A 163 20.80 -26.75 -22.34
CA ASN A 163 22.07 -27.01 -21.66
C ASN A 163 23.01 -25.79 -21.73
N GLU A 164 22.98 -25.05 -22.85
CA GLU A 164 23.84 -23.90 -23.08
C GLU A 164 23.55 -22.78 -22.07
N GLU A 165 22.28 -22.49 -21.80
CA GLU A 165 21.86 -21.50 -20.81
C GLU A 165 22.30 -21.91 -19.40
N GLY A 166 22.23 -23.21 -19.07
CA GLY A 166 22.68 -23.75 -17.79
C GLY A 166 24.18 -23.59 -17.56
N GLU A 167 25.00 -23.87 -18.58
CA GLU A 167 26.45 -23.64 -18.54
C GLU A 167 26.78 -22.15 -18.40
N LEU A 168 26.10 -21.28 -19.13
CA LEU A 168 26.29 -19.82 -19.07
C LEU A 168 25.96 -19.26 -17.69
N ILE A 169 24.82 -19.66 -17.10
CA ILE A 169 24.39 -19.21 -15.78
C ILE A 169 25.37 -19.70 -14.70
N ALA A 170 25.75 -20.99 -14.75
CA ALA A 170 26.69 -21.54 -13.78
C ALA A 170 28.08 -20.89 -13.87
N ALA A 171 28.58 -20.63 -15.09
CA ALA A 171 29.84 -19.93 -15.30
C ALA A 171 29.78 -18.47 -14.82
N ALA A 172 28.68 -17.77 -15.07
CA ALA A 172 28.50 -16.38 -14.64
C ALA A 172 28.40 -16.24 -13.12
N LEU A 173 27.75 -17.19 -12.44
CA LEU A 173 27.70 -17.25 -10.99
C LEU A 173 29.10 -17.43 -10.38
N GLY A 174 29.92 -18.32 -10.95
CA GLY A 174 31.27 -18.61 -10.47
C GLY A 174 31.27 -19.13 -9.02
N ASP A 175 32.08 -18.51 -8.17
CA ASP A 175 32.20 -18.80 -6.74
C ASP A 175 31.21 -18.02 -5.86
N LYS A 176 30.44 -17.10 -6.45
CA LYS A 176 29.51 -16.21 -5.73
C LYS A 176 28.24 -16.93 -5.30
N ARG A 177 27.53 -16.34 -4.34
CA ARG A 177 26.23 -16.84 -3.85
C ARG A 177 25.03 -16.19 -4.54
N ALA A 178 25.17 -15.01 -5.14
CA ALA A 178 24.08 -14.31 -5.81
C ALA A 178 24.44 -13.98 -7.28
N LEU A 179 23.43 -13.93 -8.14
CA LEU A 179 23.55 -13.55 -9.54
C LEU A 179 22.32 -12.74 -9.96
N LEU A 180 22.56 -11.54 -10.50
CA LEU A 180 21.55 -10.74 -11.19
C LEU A 180 21.58 -11.08 -12.68
N LEU A 181 20.45 -11.48 -13.26
CA LEU A 181 20.32 -11.76 -14.68
C LEU A 181 19.60 -10.61 -15.37
N ALA A 182 20.22 -9.97 -16.36
CA ALA A 182 19.58 -8.93 -17.15
C ALA A 182 18.28 -9.43 -17.80
N HIS A 183 17.26 -8.55 -17.83
CA HIS A 183 15.91 -8.83 -18.36
C HIS A 183 15.17 -10.02 -17.74
N HIS A 184 15.60 -10.52 -16.58
CA HIS A 184 15.03 -11.73 -16.01
C HIS A 184 14.76 -11.59 -14.52
N GLY A 185 15.76 -11.85 -13.67
CA GLY A 185 15.53 -11.89 -12.23
C GLY A 185 16.80 -12.18 -11.42
N GLN A 186 16.60 -12.68 -10.20
CA GLN A 186 17.69 -13.05 -9.30
C GLN A 186 17.87 -14.55 -9.21
N LEU A 187 19.11 -14.98 -8.98
CA LEU A 187 19.46 -16.31 -8.56
C LEU A 187 20.31 -16.24 -7.30
N VAL A 188 19.97 -17.05 -6.30
CA VAL A 188 20.78 -17.27 -5.10
C VAL A 188 21.12 -18.75 -4.99
N ALA A 189 22.38 -19.07 -4.74
CA ALA A 189 22.92 -20.41 -4.55
C ALA A 189 23.73 -20.44 -3.24
N ALA A 190 23.22 -21.13 -2.22
CA ALA A 190 23.79 -21.08 -0.87
C ALA A 190 23.98 -22.47 -0.24
N GLY A 191 24.78 -22.53 0.83
CA GLY A 191 25.12 -23.76 1.53
C GLY A 191 24.00 -24.33 2.41
N THR A 192 22.93 -23.54 2.64
CA THR A 192 21.74 -23.96 3.40
C THR A 192 20.46 -23.32 2.83
N VAL A 193 19.29 -23.87 3.17
CA VAL A 193 18.00 -23.30 2.76
C VAL A 193 17.77 -21.95 3.43
N GLU A 194 18.14 -21.83 4.70
CA GLU A 194 17.99 -20.63 5.52
C GLU A 194 18.80 -19.46 4.96
N GLU A 195 20.05 -19.73 4.57
CA GLU A 195 20.94 -18.74 3.96
C GLU A 195 20.41 -18.32 2.59
N ALA A 196 20.01 -19.27 1.74
CA ALA A 196 19.44 -18.95 0.43
C ALA A 196 18.21 -18.04 0.58
N CYS A 197 17.28 -18.39 1.47
CA CYS A 197 16.07 -17.60 1.74
C CYS A 197 16.41 -16.19 2.22
N THR A 198 17.32 -16.07 3.19
CA THR A 198 17.72 -14.77 3.75
C THR A 198 18.42 -13.89 2.70
N LEU A 199 19.31 -14.47 1.89
CA LEU A 199 20.00 -13.76 0.82
C LEU A 199 19.03 -13.34 -0.29
N ALA A 200 18.05 -14.17 -0.65
CA ALA A 200 17.04 -13.84 -1.66
C ALA A 200 16.20 -12.61 -1.24
N LEU A 201 15.77 -12.54 0.03
CA LEU A 201 15.07 -11.36 0.57
C LEU A 201 15.97 -10.12 0.60
N LEU A 202 17.23 -10.30 0.98
CA LEU A 202 18.20 -9.21 1.05
C LEU A 202 18.51 -8.64 -0.34
N PHE A 203 18.55 -9.50 -1.35
CA PHE A 203 18.85 -9.13 -2.73
C PHE A 203 17.76 -8.24 -3.32
N GLU A 204 16.49 -8.59 -3.11
CA GLU A 204 15.36 -7.69 -3.44
C GLU A 204 15.44 -6.34 -2.71
N ARG A 205 15.74 -6.36 -1.41
CA ARG A 205 15.91 -5.13 -0.63
C ARG A 205 17.07 -4.28 -1.13
N ALA A 206 18.18 -4.90 -1.56
CA ALA A 206 19.33 -4.20 -2.10
C ALA A 206 18.99 -3.52 -3.44
N ALA A 207 18.25 -4.20 -4.32
CA ALA A 207 17.76 -3.62 -5.56
C ALA A 207 16.81 -2.43 -5.31
N GLN A 208 15.88 -2.57 -4.36
CA GLN A 208 14.99 -1.48 -3.95
C GLN A 208 15.76 -0.25 -3.48
N LEU A 209 16.77 -0.44 -2.62
CA LEU A 209 17.61 0.65 -2.13
C LEU A 209 18.40 1.30 -3.27
N GLN A 210 18.97 0.51 -4.19
CA GLN A 210 19.70 1.05 -5.33
C GLN A 210 18.82 1.89 -6.24
N LEU A 211 17.63 1.41 -6.60
CA LEU A 211 16.68 2.16 -7.44
C LEU A 211 16.23 3.45 -6.75
N SER A 212 15.88 3.36 -5.46
CA SER A 212 15.44 4.53 -4.68
C SER A 212 16.55 5.57 -4.54
N ALA A 213 17.78 5.14 -4.22
CA ALA A 213 18.94 6.02 -4.11
C ALA A 213 19.30 6.65 -5.47
N SER A 214 19.21 5.88 -6.56
CA SER A 214 19.49 6.37 -7.93
C SER A 214 18.47 7.41 -8.37
N ALA A 215 17.21 7.27 -7.97
CA ALA A 215 16.18 8.29 -8.21
C ALA A 215 16.46 9.58 -7.43
N ALA A 216 17.01 9.48 -6.22
CA ALA A 216 17.35 10.63 -5.38
C ALA A 216 18.70 11.29 -5.73
N GLY A 217 19.64 10.57 -6.33
CA GLY A 217 20.94 11.10 -6.70
C GLY A 217 22.00 10.04 -7.00
N ARG A 218 23.27 10.44 -6.99
CA ARG A 218 24.40 9.53 -7.25
C ARG A 218 24.74 8.70 -6.01
N ILE A 219 24.72 7.38 -6.15
CA ILE A 219 25.14 6.43 -5.10
C ILE A 219 26.63 6.62 -4.77
N ARG A 220 26.96 6.60 -3.48
CA ARG A 220 28.33 6.73 -2.96
C ARG A 220 28.78 5.41 -2.35
N GLU A 221 29.74 4.76 -3.01
CA GLU A 221 30.25 3.45 -2.61
C GLU A 221 30.78 3.43 -1.17
N ILE A 222 30.55 2.30 -0.49
CA ILE A 222 31.15 2.01 0.81
C ILE A 222 32.65 1.69 0.61
N PRO A 223 33.55 2.18 1.47
CA PRO A 223 34.96 1.78 1.44
C PRO A 223 35.13 0.26 1.51
N ASP A 224 35.91 -0.32 0.58
CA ASP A 224 36.06 -1.78 0.40
C ASP A 224 36.40 -2.52 1.71
N LEU A 225 37.31 -2.00 2.53
CA LEU A 225 37.67 -2.60 3.82
C LEU A 225 36.47 -2.68 4.78
N LEU A 226 35.65 -1.64 4.84
CA LEU A 226 34.46 -1.61 5.71
C LEU A 226 33.35 -2.52 5.16
N ALA A 227 33.22 -2.60 3.84
CA ALA A 227 32.25 -3.47 3.19
C ALA A 227 32.59 -4.95 3.41
N ARG A 228 33.88 -5.35 3.28
CA ARG A 228 34.36 -6.70 3.60
C ARG A 228 34.16 -7.05 5.07
N GLU A 229 34.51 -6.12 5.97
CA GLU A 229 34.33 -6.34 7.40
C GLU A 229 32.85 -6.55 7.77
N ALA A 230 31.95 -5.72 7.21
CA ALA A 230 30.51 -5.88 7.40
C ALA A 230 29.97 -7.17 6.77
N HIS A 231 30.46 -7.54 5.57
CA HIS A 231 30.15 -8.81 4.93
C HIS A 231 30.47 -9.99 5.86
N ASP A 232 31.71 -10.08 6.35
CA ASP A 232 32.18 -11.21 7.16
C ASP A 232 31.48 -11.29 8.51
N TRP A 233 31.15 -10.15 9.11
CA TRP A 233 30.39 -10.07 10.35
C TRP A 233 28.93 -10.55 10.23
N ILE A 234 28.28 -10.27 9.09
CA ILE A 234 26.86 -10.56 8.89
C ILE A 234 26.67 -11.96 8.30
N SER A 235 27.53 -12.37 7.35
CA SER A 235 27.46 -13.61 6.57
C SER A 235 27.88 -14.85 7.37
N THR A 236 27.28 -15.09 8.52
CA THR A 236 27.53 -16.30 9.33
C THR A 236 26.32 -17.25 9.33
N PRO A 237 26.54 -18.58 9.31
CA PRO A 237 25.44 -19.56 9.29
C PRO A 237 24.43 -19.36 10.42
N LYS A 238 24.90 -19.03 11.63
CA LYS A 238 24.02 -18.87 12.79
C LYS A 238 23.10 -17.64 12.68
N ARG A 239 23.58 -16.55 12.07
CA ARG A 239 22.74 -15.38 11.77
C ARG A 239 21.72 -15.69 10.68
N GLY A 240 22.11 -16.42 9.65
CA GLY A 240 21.19 -16.93 8.62
C GLY A 240 20.05 -17.77 9.22
N GLN A 241 20.38 -18.70 10.11
CA GLN A 241 19.37 -19.50 10.83
C GLN A 241 18.43 -18.64 11.68
N ALA A 242 18.96 -17.66 12.43
CA ALA A 242 18.16 -16.77 13.25
C ALA A 242 17.20 -15.90 12.41
N ASN A 243 17.70 -15.33 11.31
CA ASN A 243 16.91 -14.55 10.37
C ASN A 243 15.81 -15.39 9.73
N PHE A 244 16.15 -16.58 9.22
CA PHE A 244 15.16 -17.51 8.67
C PHE A 244 14.09 -17.85 9.70
N ALA A 245 14.47 -18.19 10.94
CA ALA A 245 13.52 -18.52 12.00
C ALA A 245 12.59 -17.34 12.33
N TYR A 246 13.08 -16.10 12.25
CA TYR A 246 12.25 -14.91 12.40
C TYR A 246 11.19 -14.81 11.29
N TYR A 247 11.58 -14.96 10.02
CA TYR A 247 10.65 -14.92 8.89
C TYR A 247 9.68 -16.11 8.90
N ALA A 248 10.14 -17.31 9.24
CA ALA A 248 9.28 -18.48 9.39
C ALA A 248 8.20 -18.25 10.46
N ARG A 249 8.56 -17.71 11.62
CA ARG A 249 7.56 -17.35 12.65
C ARG A 249 6.58 -16.27 12.18
N ARG A 250 7.00 -15.36 11.29
CA ARG A 250 6.13 -14.34 10.71
C ARG A 250 5.13 -14.98 9.74
N ALA A 251 5.60 -15.84 8.83
CA ALA A 251 4.74 -16.58 7.89
C ALA A 251 3.71 -17.46 8.65
N LEU A 252 4.15 -18.19 9.68
CA LEU A 252 3.25 -19.01 10.50
C LEU A 252 2.15 -18.17 11.20
N ARG A 253 2.48 -16.97 11.68
CA ARG A 253 1.47 -16.04 12.25
C ARG A 253 0.55 -15.43 11.21
N ALA A 254 0.97 -15.38 9.94
CA ALA A 254 0.15 -14.89 8.83
C ALA A 254 -0.85 -15.95 8.31
N GLY A 255 -0.86 -17.15 8.88
CA GLY A 255 -1.80 -18.21 8.56
C GLY A 255 -1.21 -19.38 7.76
N HIS A 256 0.09 -19.35 7.43
CA HIS A 256 0.77 -20.39 6.65
C HIS A 256 1.16 -21.65 7.46
N GLY A 257 0.32 -22.07 8.41
CA GLY A 257 0.57 -23.27 9.22
C GLY A 257 0.46 -24.57 8.41
N ASP A 258 -0.39 -24.58 7.40
CA ASP A 258 -0.60 -25.67 6.44
C ASP A 258 0.68 -26.08 5.69
N ALA A 259 1.63 -25.15 5.53
CA ALA A 259 2.93 -25.41 4.93
C ALA A 259 3.71 -26.53 5.64
N LEU A 260 3.46 -26.74 6.94
CA LEU A 260 4.11 -27.77 7.77
C LEU A 260 3.23 -29.00 8.01
N ASP A 261 1.91 -28.87 7.96
CA ASP A 261 0.98 -29.92 8.43
C ASP A 261 0.37 -30.77 7.30
N GLY A 262 0.58 -30.38 6.04
CA GLY A 262 0.12 -31.15 4.87
C GLY A 262 -1.40 -31.31 4.76
N THR A 263 -2.17 -30.68 5.65
CA THR A 263 -3.63 -30.60 5.58
C THR A 263 -4.01 -29.50 4.60
N THR A 264 -4.30 -29.88 3.37
CA THR A 264 -5.03 -29.01 2.44
C THR A 264 -6.29 -28.54 3.13
N SER A 265 -6.38 -27.24 3.44
CA SER A 265 -7.65 -26.60 3.83
C SER A 265 -8.58 -26.62 2.63
N THR A 266 -9.23 -27.75 2.39
CA THR A 266 -10.41 -27.80 1.53
C THR A 266 -11.57 -27.24 2.36
N THR A 267 -11.86 -25.96 2.18
CA THR A 267 -13.15 -25.38 2.56
C THR A 267 -14.25 -26.07 1.76
N SER A 268 -14.79 -27.16 2.32
CA SER A 268 -15.97 -27.87 1.85
C SER A 268 -17.18 -26.91 1.92
N THR A 269 -17.60 -26.37 0.78
CA THR A 269 -18.95 -25.82 0.64
C THR A 269 -19.95 -26.99 0.65
N SER A 270 -20.66 -27.15 1.77
CA SER A 270 -21.81 -28.04 1.86
C SER A 270 -22.97 -27.48 1.02
N THR A 271 -23.15 -27.99 -0.19
CA THR A 271 -24.39 -27.81 -0.95
C THR A 271 -25.48 -28.67 -0.31
N THR A 272 -26.38 -28.06 0.45
CA THR A 272 -27.69 -28.64 0.73
C THR A 272 -28.62 -28.36 -0.45
N SER A 273 -28.97 -29.45 -1.12
CA SER A 273 -30.01 -29.54 -2.14
C SER A 273 -31.37 -29.11 -1.60
N ASN A 274 -32.10 -28.30 -2.36
CA ASN A 274 -33.57 -28.30 -2.29
C ASN A 274 -34.16 -28.23 -3.70
N SER A 275 -34.68 -29.37 -4.15
CA SER A 275 -35.71 -29.52 -5.18
C SER A 275 -36.98 -28.78 -4.74
N THR A 276 -37.83 -28.17 -5.58
CA THR A 276 -38.69 -28.76 -6.63
C THR A 276 -39.43 -27.60 -7.38
N PRO A 277 -40.37 -27.81 -8.36
CA PRO A 277 -40.24 -27.27 -9.71
C PRO A 277 -41.34 -26.26 -10.12
N GLY A 278 -41.11 -25.51 -11.20
CA GLY A 278 -42.11 -24.63 -11.81
C GLY A 278 -41.88 -24.44 -13.30
N THR A 279 -42.60 -25.20 -14.11
CA THR A 279 -42.70 -25.14 -15.57
C THR A 279 -43.33 -23.85 -16.10
N SER A 280 -42.77 -23.25 -17.15
CA SER A 280 -43.49 -22.99 -18.43
C SER A 280 -42.60 -22.29 -19.48
N THR A 281 -43.00 -22.51 -20.72
CA THR A 281 -42.29 -22.48 -22.02
C THR A 281 -42.00 -21.09 -22.64
N PRO A 282 -41.10 -21.03 -23.66
CA PRO A 282 -40.65 -19.80 -24.30
C PRO A 282 -41.50 -19.42 -25.53
N GLY A 283 -41.68 -18.11 -25.74
CA GLY A 283 -42.29 -17.54 -26.94
C GLY A 283 -41.32 -16.58 -27.63
N THR A 284 -40.87 -16.96 -28.82
CA THR A 284 -40.10 -16.18 -29.80
C THR A 284 -40.98 -15.15 -30.51
N SER A 285 -40.48 -13.93 -30.75
CA SER A 285 -40.75 -13.20 -31.99
C SER A 285 -39.72 -12.10 -32.27
N THR A 286 -39.46 -11.97 -33.57
CA THR A 286 -38.40 -11.27 -34.32
C THR A 286 -38.66 -9.76 -34.54
N PRO A 287 -37.67 -9.02 -35.11
CA PRO A 287 -37.54 -7.57 -34.94
C PRO A 287 -38.23 -6.74 -36.03
N GLY A 288 -38.60 -5.51 -35.68
CA GLY A 288 -39.13 -4.49 -36.60
C GLY A 288 -38.25 -3.25 -36.62
N THR A 289 -37.57 -3.03 -37.73
CA THR A 289 -36.89 -1.80 -38.15
C THR A 289 -37.89 -0.69 -38.53
N SER A 290 -37.65 0.56 -38.13
CA SER A 290 -37.90 1.73 -38.99
C SER A 290 -37.14 2.98 -38.51
N THR A 291 -36.74 3.77 -39.51
CA THR A 291 -35.76 4.86 -39.60
C THR A 291 -36.34 6.27 -39.32
N PRO A 292 -35.53 7.36 -39.35
CA PRO A 292 -35.66 8.51 -38.46
C PRO A 292 -36.50 9.66 -39.02
N GLY A 293 -37.04 10.48 -38.12
CA GLY A 293 -37.74 11.73 -38.45
C GLY A 293 -37.17 12.90 -37.64
N THR A 294 -36.43 13.76 -38.31
CA THR A 294 -36.01 15.10 -37.88
C THR A 294 -37.20 16.06 -37.82
N SER A 295 -37.40 16.74 -36.69
CA SER A 295 -37.95 18.10 -36.64
C SER A 295 -37.54 18.79 -35.33
N ALA A 296 -36.88 19.95 -35.45
CA ALA A 296 -36.70 20.89 -34.34
C ALA A 296 -37.81 21.95 -34.40
N PRO A 297 -38.33 22.39 -33.24
CA PRO A 297 -38.40 23.84 -32.96
C PRO A 297 -38.22 24.15 -31.45
N PRO A 298 -38.35 25.41 -30.98
CA PRO A 298 -37.35 26.48 -30.91
C PRO A 298 -36.97 26.79 -29.43
N PRO A 299 -36.16 27.84 -29.11
CA PRO A 299 -35.34 27.86 -27.90
C PRO A 299 -36.14 28.23 -26.66
N THR A 300 -36.00 27.44 -25.60
CA THR A 300 -36.38 27.83 -24.25
C THR A 300 -35.14 27.74 -23.38
N GLY A 301 -34.65 28.90 -22.96
CA GLY A 301 -33.64 28.96 -21.91
C GLY A 301 -34.19 28.28 -20.67
N THR A 302 -33.39 27.36 -20.13
CA THR A 302 -33.51 26.85 -18.78
C THR A 302 -32.10 26.82 -18.24
N ASP A 303 -31.91 27.49 -17.11
CA ASP A 303 -30.71 27.43 -16.29
C ASP A 303 -30.25 25.96 -16.19
N ALA A 304 -28.99 25.72 -16.52
CA ALA A 304 -28.38 24.42 -16.28
C ALA A 304 -28.43 24.16 -14.77
N ASP A 305 -29.11 23.08 -14.41
CA ASP A 305 -29.17 22.55 -13.06
C ASP A 305 -27.72 22.36 -12.56
N MET A 306 -27.36 23.05 -11.47
CA MET A 306 -26.00 23.02 -10.88
C MET A 306 -25.65 21.65 -10.25
N THR A 307 -26.54 20.67 -10.36
CA THR A 307 -26.47 19.36 -9.70
C THR A 307 -25.53 18.37 -10.38
N ASP A 308 -25.03 18.67 -11.59
CA ASP A 308 -24.28 17.72 -12.43
C ASP A 308 -22.80 18.08 -12.65
N THR A 309 -22.28 19.13 -11.99
CA THR A 309 -20.86 19.53 -12.14
C THR A 309 -19.99 18.87 -11.06
N PRO A 310 -18.94 18.11 -11.41
CA PRO A 310 -17.99 17.57 -10.45
C PRO A 310 -17.37 18.68 -9.59
N LEU A 311 -17.13 18.40 -8.30
CA LEU A 311 -16.36 19.31 -7.47
C LEU A 311 -14.93 19.38 -8.00
N GLU A 312 -14.34 20.58 -7.97
CA GLU A 312 -12.96 20.79 -8.40
C GLU A 312 -12.17 21.55 -7.34
N GLY A 313 -10.87 21.29 -7.31
CA GLY A 313 -9.93 22.06 -6.50
C GLY A 313 -9.83 21.65 -5.05
N ILE A 314 -9.61 22.65 -4.19
CA ILE A 314 -9.30 22.43 -2.78
C ILE A 314 -10.59 22.31 -1.97
N ILE A 315 -10.85 21.09 -1.47
CA ILE A 315 -11.98 20.76 -0.61
C ILE A 315 -11.46 20.73 0.84
N ALA A 316 -11.74 21.80 1.59
CA ALA A 316 -11.15 22.03 2.90
C ALA A 316 -11.93 21.35 4.02
N TYR A 317 -11.19 20.66 4.89
CA TYR A 317 -11.72 20.01 6.08
C TYR A 317 -11.50 20.85 7.33
N PRO A 318 -12.54 21.55 7.86
CA PRO A 318 -12.42 22.15 9.17
C PRO A 318 -12.32 21.05 10.24
N VAL A 319 -11.48 21.30 11.25
CA VAL A 319 -11.57 20.59 12.53
C VAL A 319 -12.84 21.03 13.28
N THR A 320 -13.36 20.22 14.18
CA THR A 320 -14.45 20.64 15.08
C THR A 320 -13.86 21.31 16.31
N PRO A 321 -14.07 22.62 16.53
CA PRO A 321 -13.62 23.29 17.74
C PRO A 321 -14.38 22.79 18.97
N PHE A 322 -13.72 22.71 20.11
CA PHE A 322 -14.36 22.34 21.37
C PHE A 322 -14.11 23.40 22.44
N SER A 323 -15.13 23.65 23.23
CA SER A 323 -15.07 24.49 24.41
C SER A 323 -14.08 23.92 25.44
N ARG A 324 -13.15 24.76 25.91
CA ARG A 324 -12.24 24.39 27.02
C ARG A 324 -12.96 24.22 28.36
N THR A 325 -14.18 24.76 28.51
CA THR A 325 -14.88 24.77 29.80
C THR A 325 -15.64 23.48 30.06
N ASP A 326 -16.36 22.97 29.05
CA ASP A 326 -17.24 21.81 29.17
C ASP A 326 -17.03 20.76 28.08
N GLY A 327 -16.12 20.99 27.15
CA GLY A 327 -15.82 20.08 26.04
C GLY A 327 -16.88 20.06 24.94
N SER A 328 -17.98 20.83 25.03
CA SER A 328 -19.00 20.84 23.98
C SER A 328 -18.46 21.42 22.66
N PRO A 329 -19.02 21.07 21.49
CA PRO A 329 -18.66 21.70 20.22
C PRO A 329 -18.85 23.22 20.28
N ASP A 330 -17.81 23.98 19.95
CA ASP A 330 -17.88 25.45 19.85
C ASP A 330 -18.29 25.83 18.42
N LEU A 331 -19.61 25.90 18.21
CA LEU A 331 -20.22 26.16 16.90
C LEU A 331 -19.92 27.56 16.37
N ALA A 332 -19.72 28.55 17.24
CA ALA A 332 -19.37 29.91 16.84
C ALA A 332 -17.93 29.95 16.30
N ARG A 333 -17.01 29.23 16.95
CA ARG A 333 -15.63 29.10 16.48
C ARG A 333 -15.56 28.25 15.20
N LEU A 334 -16.42 27.25 15.06
CA LEU A 334 -16.54 26.48 13.81
C LEU A 334 -16.94 27.38 12.64
N ALA A 335 -17.93 28.25 12.84
CA ALA A 335 -18.35 29.22 11.84
C ALA A 335 -17.22 30.19 11.46
N GLU A 336 -16.46 30.70 12.45
CA GLU A 336 -15.28 31.55 12.19
C GLU A 336 -14.22 30.83 11.35
N LEU A 337 -13.92 29.56 11.67
CA LEU A 337 -12.96 28.76 10.89
C LEU A 337 -13.45 28.54 9.45
N ILE A 338 -14.74 28.23 9.27
CA ILE A 338 -15.34 28.05 7.94
C ILE A 338 -15.26 29.36 7.14
N ASP A 339 -15.59 30.49 7.76
CA ASP A 339 -15.47 31.82 7.13
C ASP A 339 -14.04 32.10 6.65
N ARG A 340 -13.03 31.76 7.46
CA ARG A 340 -11.62 31.89 7.09
C ARG A 340 -11.27 31.00 5.89
N LEU A 341 -11.71 29.74 5.89
CA LEU A 341 -11.45 28.80 4.79
C LEU A 341 -12.10 29.26 3.48
N VAL A 342 -13.37 29.71 3.53
CA VAL A 342 -14.06 30.27 2.36
C VAL A 342 -13.35 31.54 1.88
N ALA A 343 -13.01 32.46 2.78
CA ALA A 343 -12.33 33.71 2.43
C ALA A 343 -10.92 33.48 1.85
N SER A 344 -10.25 32.39 2.22
CA SER A 344 -8.95 32.02 1.66
C SER A 344 -9.01 31.64 0.17
N GLY A 345 -10.19 31.23 -0.32
CA GLY A 345 -10.39 30.74 -1.68
C GLY A 345 -10.47 29.22 -1.80
N CYS A 346 -10.76 28.50 -0.71
CA CYS A 346 -11.11 27.09 -0.80
C CYS A 346 -12.37 26.91 -1.68
N HIS A 347 -12.41 25.84 -2.47
CA HIS A 347 -13.42 25.66 -3.52
C HIS A 347 -14.66 24.92 -3.01
N ALA A 348 -14.52 24.17 -1.92
CA ALA A 348 -15.61 23.54 -1.18
C ALA A 348 -15.21 23.37 0.30
N ILE A 349 -16.21 23.26 1.18
CA ILE A 349 -16.01 22.97 2.61
C ILE A 349 -16.61 21.61 2.93
N ALA A 350 -15.87 20.81 3.67
CA ALA A 350 -16.29 19.45 3.98
C ALA A 350 -16.19 19.17 5.49
N PRO A 351 -17.19 19.61 6.27
CA PRO A 351 -17.18 19.41 7.72
C PRO A 351 -17.38 17.92 8.06
N LEU A 352 -17.12 17.58 9.33
CA LEU A 352 -17.42 16.24 9.87
C LEU A 352 -16.68 15.10 9.16
N GLY A 353 -15.50 15.39 8.60
CA GLY A 353 -14.54 14.37 8.18
C GLY A 353 -13.71 13.81 9.35
N SER A 354 -12.68 13.03 9.02
CA SER A 354 -11.74 12.48 10.02
C SER A 354 -11.04 13.57 10.86
N ALA A 355 -10.65 14.69 10.23
CA ALA A 355 -10.07 15.84 10.93
C ALA A 355 -11.09 16.58 11.81
N GLY A 356 -12.38 16.54 11.44
CA GLY A 356 -13.49 17.07 12.22
C GLY A 356 -13.90 16.18 13.40
N GLU A 357 -13.19 15.07 13.64
CA GLU A 357 -13.43 14.18 14.77
C GLU A 357 -14.84 13.59 14.80
N SER A 358 -15.50 13.47 13.63
CA SER A 358 -16.90 13.07 13.52
C SER A 358 -17.23 11.72 14.16
N ALA A 359 -16.26 10.79 14.24
CA ALA A 359 -16.45 9.49 14.87
C ALA A 359 -16.52 9.57 16.41
N TYR A 360 -16.12 10.70 17.00
CA TYR A 360 -16.11 10.95 18.45
C TYR A 360 -17.24 11.88 18.91
N LEU A 361 -18.10 12.33 17.99
CA LEU A 361 -19.24 13.18 18.32
C LEU A 361 -20.46 12.32 18.69
N GLU A 362 -21.17 12.76 19.72
CA GLU A 362 -22.51 12.25 19.99
C GLU A 362 -23.47 12.66 18.85
N ASP A 363 -24.58 11.93 18.69
CA ASP A 363 -25.52 12.21 17.59
C ASP A 363 -25.99 13.67 17.57
N ARG A 364 -26.33 14.23 18.73
CA ARG A 364 -26.75 15.63 18.82
C ARG A 364 -25.64 16.60 18.43
N GLU A 365 -24.42 16.36 18.91
CA GLU A 365 -23.26 17.19 18.58
C GLU A 365 -22.95 17.16 17.08
N TRP A 366 -23.11 15.99 16.45
CA TRP A 366 -22.96 15.84 15.00
C TRP A 366 -24.02 16.65 14.24
N TYR A 367 -25.29 16.57 14.65
CA TYR A 367 -26.37 17.35 14.02
C TYR A 367 -26.15 18.86 14.17
N ASP A 368 -25.86 19.33 15.40
CA ASP A 368 -25.62 20.74 15.69
C ASP A 368 -24.42 21.27 14.88
N ALA A 369 -23.34 20.49 14.75
CA ALA A 369 -22.18 20.84 13.95
C ALA A 369 -22.46 20.80 12.44
N ALA A 370 -23.28 19.88 11.94
CA ALA A 370 -23.67 19.81 10.53
C ALA A 370 -24.49 21.04 10.13
N GLU A 371 -25.53 21.34 10.91
CA GLU A 371 -26.39 22.51 10.68
C GLU A 371 -25.59 23.82 10.76
N ALA A 372 -24.77 23.98 11.81
CA ALA A 372 -23.91 25.15 11.94
C ALA A 372 -22.91 25.30 10.80
N SER A 373 -22.34 24.19 10.30
CA SER A 373 -21.39 24.23 9.19
C SER A 373 -22.04 24.65 7.88
N VAL A 374 -23.18 24.05 7.52
CA VAL A 374 -23.91 24.40 6.29
C VAL A 374 -24.42 25.84 6.37
N ALA A 375 -24.97 26.24 7.52
CA ALA A 375 -25.39 27.62 7.76
C ALA A 375 -24.23 28.62 7.68
N ALA A 376 -23.05 28.25 8.20
CA ALA A 376 -21.86 29.08 8.08
C ALA A 376 -21.44 29.20 6.61
N VAL A 377 -21.33 28.11 5.84
CA VAL A 377 -20.96 28.18 4.41
C VAL A 377 -21.93 29.06 3.62
N ALA A 378 -23.23 28.99 3.93
CA ALA A 378 -24.28 29.86 3.38
C ALA A 378 -24.30 29.88 1.84
N GLY A 379 -24.04 28.73 1.20
CA GLY A 379 -24.03 28.58 -0.26
C GLY A 379 -22.92 29.33 -1.00
N ARG A 380 -21.92 29.88 -0.29
CA ARG A 380 -20.78 30.60 -0.92
C ARG A 380 -19.88 29.68 -1.74
N VAL A 381 -19.78 28.42 -1.31
CA VAL A 381 -19.10 27.31 -1.98
C VAL A 381 -19.87 26.02 -1.67
N PRO A 382 -19.71 24.94 -2.45
CA PRO A 382 -20.32 23.65 -2.15
C PRO A 382 -19.91 23.11 -0.77
N THR A 383 -20.85 22.43 -0.11
CA THR A 383 -20.67 21.77 1.19
C THR A 383 -20.78 20.26 1.08
N VAL A 384 -19.74 19.55 1.56
CA VAL A 384 -19.68 18.07 1.56
C VAL A 384 -19.73 17.54 2.99
N VAL A 385 -20.88 17.09 3.45
CA VAL A 385 -21.02 16.62 4.85
C VAL A 385 -20.51 15.19 5.01
N GLY A 386 -19.51 15.00 5.87
CA GLY A 386 -18.90 13.70 6.17
C GLY A 386 -19.76 12.82 7.07
N ILE A 387 -19.88 11.54 6.70
CA ILE A 387 -20.62 10.51 7.43
C ILE A 387 -19.70 9.31 7.63
N ALA A 388 -19.49 8.94 8.90
CA ALA A 388 -18.74 7.76 9.30
C ALA A 388 -19.54 7.04 10.38
N GLU A 389 -20.20 5.95 9.99
CA GLU A 389 -21.20 5.26 10.81
C GLU A 389 -20.98 3.75 10.77
N LEU A 390 -21.15 3.10 11.93
CA LEU A 390 -21.00 1.63 12.05
C LEU A 390 -22.20 0.87 11.49
N THR A 391 -23.34 1.54 11.31
CA THR A 391 -24.59 0.90 10.86
C THR A 391 -25.16 1.62 9.66
N THR A 392 -25.70 0.86 8.70
CA THR A 392 -26.39 1.44 7.53
C THR A 392 -27.56 2.34 7.94
N ALA A 393 -28.31 1.96 8.98
CA ALA A 393 -29.40 2.79 9.49
C ALA A 393 -28.90 4.12 10.08
N GLY A 394 -27.73 4.15 10.73
CA GLY A 394 -27.08 5.38 11.19
C GLY A 394 -26.65 6.27 10.04
N ALA A 395 -25.98 5.69 9.04
CA ALA A 395 -25.56 6.40 7.84
C ALA A 395 -26.75 7.01 7.09
N VAL A 396 -27.85 6.27 6.92
CA VAL A 396 -29.10 6.75 6.31
C VAL A 396 -29.70 7.93 7.08
N ARG A 397 -29.73 7.87 8.43
CA ARG A 397 -30.25 8.99 9.25
C ARG A 397 -29.42 10.26 9.07
N ARG A 398 -28.08 10.13 9.14
CA ARG A 398 -27.17 11.27 8.96
C ARG A 398 -27.21 11.83 7.54
N ALA A 399 -27.34 10.97 6.52
CA ALA A 399 -27.46 11.39 5.13
C ALA A 399 -28.73 12.22 4.90
N ARG A 400 -29.88 11.74 5.38
CA ARG A 400 -31.15 12.50 5.31
C ARG A 400 -31.09 13.82 6.05
N TYR A 401 -30.44 13.84 7.21
CA TYR A 401 -30.29 15.08 7.97
C TYR A 401 -29.38 16.07 7.25
N ALA A 402 -28.23 15.61 6.72
CA ALA A 402 -27.32 16.44 5.93
C ALA A 402 -28.03 17.08 4.73
N GLU A 403 -28.82 16.30 3.98
CA GLU A 403 -29.67 16.81 2.91
C GLU A 403 -30.70 17.82 3.43
N HIS A 404 -31.38 17.51 4.53
CA HIS A 404 -32.40 18.37 5.13
C HIS A 404 -31.86 19.77 5.52
N VAL A 405 -30.63 19.83 6.03
CA VAL A 405 -29.98 21.11 6.40
C VAL A 405 -29.33 21.82 5.21
N GLY A 406 -29.38 21.22 4.00
CA GLY A 406 -28.94 21.85 2.76
C GLY A 406 -27.50 21.54 2.34
N ALA A 407 -26.95 20.38 2.72
CA ALA A 407 -25.69 19.92 2.14
C ALA A 407 -25.82 19.69 0.63
N ASP A 408 -24.77 20.03 -0.13
CA ASP A 408 -24.74 19.80 -1.57
C ASP A 408 -24.33 18.36 -1.91
N VAL A 409 -23.48 17.76 -1.06
CA VAL A 409 -22.98 16.38 -1.22
C VAL A 409 -22.87 15.73 0.15
N VAL A 410 -23.11 14.42 0.23
CA VAL A 410 -22.68 13.61 1.39
C VAL A 410 -21.46 12.78 1.05
N MET A 411 -20.50 12.68 1.97
CA MET A 411 -19.33 11.83 1.81
C MET A 411 -19.36 10.71 2.85
N VAL A 412 -19.43 9.46 2.38
CA VAL A 412 -19.69 8.30 3.25
C VAL A 412 -18.46 7.40 3.33
N LEU A 413 -17.94 7.22 4.55
CA LEU A 413 -16.92 6.25 4.92
C LEU A 413 -17.59 5.03 5.57
N PRO A 414 -17.44 3.81 5.02
CA PRO A 414 -18.04 2.63 5.61
C PRO A 414 -17.18 2.16 6.79
N LEU A 415 -17.41 2.71 7.98
CA LEU A 415 -16.75 2.24 9.20
C LEU A 415 -17.20 0.81 9.51
N SER A 416 -16.24 -0.08 9.74
CA SER A 416 -16.55 -1.45 10.12
C SER A 416 -15.64 -1.98 11.22
N TYR A 417 -16.26 -2.70 12.16
CA TYR A 417 -15.57 -3.49 13.17
C TYR A 417 -15.20 -4.88 12.64
N TRP A 418 -16.11 -5.49 11.86
CA TRP A 418 -15.89 -6.78 11.19
C TRP A 418 -15.54 -6.56 9.71
N ARG A 419 -14.66 -7.39 9.14
CA ARG A 419 -14.35 -7.27 7.72
C ARG A 419 -15.61 -7.51 6.88
N LEU A 420 -15.99 -6.52 6.06
CA LEU A 420 -17.12 -6.61 5.15
C LEU A 420 -16.70 -7.24 3.82
N ASP A 421 -17.61 -8.00 3.19
CA ASP A 421 -17.47 -8.44 1.81
C ASP A 421 -18.05 -7.41 0.81
N GLU A 422 -17.78 -7.58 -0.49
CA GLU A 422 -18.23 -6.63 -1.51
C GLU A 422 -19.76 -6.50 -1.59
N ARG A 423 -20.51 -7.57 -1.26
CA ARG A 423 -21.99 -7.57 -1.31
C ARG A 423 -22.55 -6.70 -0.19
N GLU A 424 -21.97 -6.81 1.00
CA GLU A 424 -22.33 -6.03 2.17
C GLU A 424 -22.02 -4.55 1.96
N VAL A 425 -20.83 -4.23 1.45
CA VAL A 425 -20.44 -2.85 1.08
C VAL A 425 -21.40 -2.29 0.03
N THR A 426 -21.65 -3.03 -1.04
CA THR A 426 -22.54 -2.59 -2.13
C THR A 426 -23.93 -2.29 -1.60
N ARG A 427 -24.47 -3.18 -0.75
CA ARG A 427 -25.80 -3.00 -0.17
C ARG A 427 -25.85 -1.78 0.77
N HIS A 428 -24.82 -1.57 1.58
CA HIS A 428 -24.71 -0.41 2.46
C HIS A 428 -24.80 0.90 1.65
N PHE A 429 -23.96 1.05 0.62
CA PHE A 429 -23.97 2.25 -0.21
C PHE A 429 -25.29 2.44 -0.97
N GLN A 430 -25.89 1.38 -1.50
CA GLN A 430 -27.21 1.44 -2.15
C GLN A 430 -28.31 1.96 -1.22
N GLU A 431 -28.32 1.50 0.05
CA GLU A 431 -29.33 1.95 1.02
C GLU A 431 -29.13 3.41 1.44
N VAL A 432 -27.87 3.86 1.60
CA VAL A 432 -27.58 5.26 1.94
C VAL A 432 -27.89 6.17 0.75
N ALA A 433 -27.42 5.81 -0.44
CA ALA A 433 -27.64 6.57 -1.67
C ALA A 433 -29.13 6.67 -2.00
N GLY A 434 -29.91 5.58 -1.88
CA GLY A 434 -31.35 5.59 -2.13
C GLY A 434 -32.19 6.33 -1.07
N ALA A 435 -31.58 6.83 0.01
CA ALA A 435 -32.29 7.56 1.06
C ALA A 435 -32.28 9.08 0.87
N ILE A 436 -31.54 9.60 -0.10
CA ILE A 436 -31.31 11.02 -0.40
C ILE A 436 -31.40 11.27 -1.92
N GLY A 437 -31.66 12.52 -2.32
CA GLY A 437 -31.66 12.99 -3.70
C GLY A 437 -30.37 13.70 -4.13
N ILE A 438 -29.55 14.14 -3.17
CA ILE A 438 -28.25 14.78 -3.45
C ILE A 438 -27.12 13.77 -3.78
N PRO A 439 -26.05 14.20 -4.46
CA PRO A 439 -24.88 13.35 -4.76
C PRO A 439 -24.19 12.75 -3.52
N LEU A 440 -23.65 11.55 -3.70
CA LEU A 440 -22.86 10.81 -2.73
C LEU A 440 -21.43 10.59 -3.23
N MET A 441 -20.48 10.98 -2.38
CA MET A 441 -19.06 10.67 -2.54
C MET A 441 -18.69 9.44 -1.70
N VAL A 442 -18.20 8.39 -2.35
CA VAL A 442 -17.66 7.20 -1.66
C VAL A 442 -16.27 7.52 -1.13
N TYR A 443 -16.05 7.35 0.17
CA TYR A 443 -14.77 7.60 0.80
C TYR A 443 -14.06 6.27 1.13
N ASN A 444 -12.93 6.00 0.45
CA ASN A 444 -12.03 4.89 0.78
C ASN A 444 -10.88 5.37 1.68
N ASN A 445 -10.83 4.88 2.93
CA ASN A 445 -9.69 5.05 3.84
C ASN A 445 -9.47 3.79 4.68
N PRO A 446 -8.67 2.83 4.18
CA PRO A 446 -8.44 1.55 4.85
C PRO A 446 -7.84 1.69 6.26
N ALA A 447 -7.01 2.71 6.48
CA ALA A 447 -6.33 2.92 7.75
C ALA A 447 -7.29 3.26 8.91
N THR A 448 -8.44 3.86 8.61
CA THR A 448 -9.42 4.25 9.63
C THR A 448 -10.75 3.50 9.53
N ALA A 449 -11.09 2.95 8.36
CA ALA A 449 -12.40 2.36 8.12
C ALA A 449 -12.53 0.89 8.53
N GLY A 450 -11.42 0.14 8.62
CA GLY A 450 -11.47 -1.31 8.84
C GLY A 450 -11.93 -2.11 7.60
N VAL A 451 -12.14 -1.45 6.47
CA VAL A 451 -12.46 -2.04 5.16
C VAL A 451 -11.70 -1.29 4.07
N ASP A 452 -11.21 -2.02 3.07
CA ASP A 452 -10.57 -1.47 1.87
C ASP A 452 -11.47 -1.68 0.65
N LEU A 453 -11.75 -0.61 -0.09
CA LEU A 453 -12.60 -0.61 -1.28
C LEU A 453 -11.75 -0.57 -2.55
N SER A 454 -11.63 -1.70 -3.26
CA SER A 454 -10.83 -1.77 -4.49
C SER A 454 -11.28 -0.75 -5.56
N PRO A 455 -10.39 -0.29 -6.45
CA PRO A 455 -10.75 0.56 -7.59
C PRO A 455 -11.90 -0.01 -8.43
N GLU A 456 -11.93 -1.33 -8.63
CA GLU A 456 -13.01 -2.04 -9.34
C GLU A 456 -14.34 -1.93 -8.62
N LEU A 457 -14.36 -2.09 -7.29
CA LEU A 457 -15.57 -1.92 -6.50
C LEU A 457 -16.05 -0.47 -6.53
N LEU A 458 -15.15 0.49 -6.33
CA LEU A 458 -15.45 1.92 -6.38
C LEU A 458 -16.06 2.32 -7.73
N HIS A 459 -15.45 1.90 -8.83
CA HIS A 459 -15.98 2.15 -10.17
C HIS A 459 -17.36 1.50 -10.38
N ARG A 460 -17.56 0.26 -9.93
CA ARG A 460 -18.87 -0.42 -10.02
C ARG A 460 -19.95 0.26 -9.18
N LEU A 461 -19.62 0.84 -8.04
CA LEU A 461 -20.58 1.57 -7.21
C LEU A 461 -21.10 2.80 -7.97
N VAL A 462 -20.20 3.56 -8.58
CA VAL A 462 -20.54 4.75 -9.37
C VAL A 462 -21.34 4.36 -10.62
N ASP A 463 -20.93 3.31 -11.32
CA ASP A 463 -21.62 2.84 -12.53
C ASP A 463 -23.05 2.34 -12.27
N ARG A 464 -23.32 1.78 -11.08
CA ARG A 464 -24.59 1.08 -10.78
C ARG A 464 -25.55 1.85 -9.89
N VAL A 465 -25.12 2.94 -9.27
CA VAL A 465 -25.96 3.70 -8.33
C VAL A 465 -25.92 5.17 -8.75
N GLU A 466 -27.05 5.63 -9.30
CA GLU A 466 -27.16 6.90 -10.03
C GLU A 466 -26.59 8.12 -9.31
N ASN A 467 -26.86 8.27 -8.01
CA ASN A 467 -26.39 9.40 -7.22
C ASN A 467 -25.03 9.16 -6.53
N ILE A 468 -24.35 8.04 -6.79
CA ILE A 468 -22.95 7.86 -6.40
C ILE A 468 -22.08 8.36 -7.54
N THR A 469 -21.55 9.58 -7.41
CA THR A 469 -20.90 10.28 -8.53
C THR A 469 -19.42 10.54 -8.32
N MET A 470 -18.91 10.33 -7.10
CA MET A 470 -17.57 10.77 -6.69
C MET A 470 -16.86 9.74 -5.81
N VAL A 471 -15.52 9.72 -5.89
CA VAL A 471 -14.66 8.87 -5.04
C VAL A 471 -13.60 9.70 -4.34
N LYS A 472 -13.53 9.65 -3.02
CA LYS A 472 -12.34 10.10 -2.27
C LYS A 472 -11.43 8.91 -2.00
N GLU A 473 -10.21 8.98 -2.51
CA GLU A 473 -9.19 7.94 -2.35
C GLU A 473 -8.13 8.40 -1.34
N SER A 474 -8.06 7.73 -0.18
CA SER A 474 -7.12 8.02 0.92
C SER A 474 -6.30 6.80 1.33
N SER A 475 -6.09 5.82 0.45
CA SER A 475 -5.24 4.66 0.72
C SER A 475 -3.75 5.02 0.84
N GLY A 476 -3.33 6.11 0.19
CA GLY A 476 -1.91 6.44 0.04
C GLY A 476 -1.22 5.66 -1.09
N ASP A 477 -1.98 5.03 -1.99
CA ASP A 477 -1.46 4.30 -3.14
C ASP A 477 -1.88 4.96 -4.46
N LEU A 478 -0.88 5.54 -5.14
CA LEU A 478 -1.05 6.23 -6.42
C LEU A 478 -1.53 5.29 -7.54
N GLN A 479 -1.17 4.00 -7.50
CA GLN A 479 -1.58 3.04 -8.53
C GLN A 479 -3.09 2.85 -8.56
N ARG A 480 -3.76 3.00 -7.41
CA ARG A 480 -5.23 2.93 -7.33
C ARG A 480 -5.89 4.12 -8.01
N MET A 481 -5.28 5.32 -7.91
CA MET A 481 -5.77 6.51 -8.62
C MET A 481 -5.60 6.35 -10.14
N HIS A 482 -4.45 5.87 -10.60
CA HIS A 482 -4.26 5.52 -12.01
C HIS A 482 -5.28 4.46 -12.47
N ARG A 483 -5.56 3.47 -11.63
CA ARG A 483 -6.55 2.43 -11.94
C ARG A 483 -7.97 2.97 -12.04
N LEU A 484 -8.38 3.88 -11.16
CA LEU A 484 -9.68 4.57 -11.25
C LEU A 484 -9.81 5.38 -12.55
N ALA A 485 -8.75 6.10 -12.93
CA ALA A 485 -8.70 6.83 -14.20
C ALA A 485 -8.83 5.88 -15.41
N GLN A 486 -8.12 4.74 -15.38
CA GLN A 486 -8.20 3.72 -16.44
C GLN A 486 -9.58 3.08 -16.56
N LEU A 487 -10.17 2.66 -15.43
CA LEU A 487 -11.47 1.99 -15.39
C LEU A 487 -12.59 2.89 -15.93
N SER A 488 -12.53 4.18 -15.60
CA SER A 488 -13.55 5.15 -16.01
C SER A 488 -13.27 5.85 -17.34
N GLY A 489 -12.12 5.60 -17.97
CA GLY A 489 -11.66 6.40 -19.12
C GLY A 489 -11.50 7.89 -18.79
N GLY A 490 -11.23 8.22 -17.53
CA GLY A 490 -11.15 9.59 -17.01
C GLY A 490 -12.49 10.24 -16.67
N ALA A 491 -13.63 9.53 -16.80
CA ALA A 491 -14.95 10.10 -16.56
C ALA A 491 -15.35 10.16 -15.07
N LEU A 492 -14.76 9.30 -14.21
CA LEU A 492 -15.08 9.27 -12.78
C LEU A 492 -14.23 10.32 -12.04
N PRO A 493 -14.83 11.39 -11.49
CA PRO A 493 -14.08 12.32 -10.64
C PRO A 493 -13.67 11.62 -9.35
N PHE A 494 -12.35 11.58 -9.12
CA PHE A 494 -11.77 11.13 -7.86
C PHE A 494 -10.94 12.22 -7.21
N TYR A 495 -10.85 12.17 -5.88
CA TYR A 495 -10.24 13.20 -5.06
C TYR A 495 -9.16 12.58 -4.18
N ASN A 496 -7.99 13.21 -4.17
CA ASN A 496 -6.92 12.80 -3.27
C ASN A 496 -7.28 13.13 -1.84
N GLY A 497 -7.11 12.20 -0.91
CA GLY A 497 -7.18 12.50 0.52
C GLY A 497 -5.89 12.19 1.30
N SER A 498 -4.76 11.96 0.62
CA SER A 498 -3.44 11.77 1.23
C SER A 498 -2.54 12.98 0.97
N ASN A 499 -2.23 13.74 2.03
CA ASN A 499 -1.47 15.00 1.88
C ASN A 499 -0.11 14.83 1.18
N PRO A 500 0.74 13.83 1.51
CA PRO A 500 2.06 13.68 0.89
C PRO A 500 2.05 13.25 -0.58
N LEU A 501 0.88 13.02 -1.17
CA LEU A 501 0.72 12.59 -2.57
C LEU A 501 0.01 13.64 -3.44
N ALA A 502 -0.19 14.86 -2.94
CA ALA A 502 -1.04 15.85 -3.60
C ALA A 502 -0.62 16.14 -5.04
N LEU A 503 0.69 16.33 -5.30
CA LEU A 503 1.19 16.63 -6.63
C LEU A 503 1.02 15.45 -7.59
N GLU A 504 1.39 14.25 -7.14
CA GLU A 504 1.30 13.02 -7.92
C GLU A 504 -0.15 12.64 -8.22
N ALA A 505 -1.06 12.86 -7.26
CA ALA A 505 -2.47 12.59 -7.44
C ALA A 505 -3.10 13.49 -8.50
N PHE A 506 -2.74 14.78 -8.53
CA PHE A 506 -3.14 15.66 -9.62
C PHE A 506 -2.59 15.19 -10.97
N ALA A 507 -1.32 14.75 -11.01
CA ALA A 507 -0.74 14.16 -12.22
C ALA A 507 -1.44 12.87 -12.66
N ALA A 508 -2.00 12.10 -11.72
CA ALA A 508 -2.82 10.92 -12.01
C ALA A 508 -4.24 11.24 -12.48
N GLY A 509 -4.66 12.51 -12.44
CA GLY A 509 -5.99 12.96 -12.89
C GLY A 509 -6.99 13.24 -11.78
N ALA A 510 -6.56 13.45 -10.53
CA ALA A 510 -7.46 13.81 -9.44
C ALA A 510 -8.19 15.14 -9.76
N ALA A 511 -9.52 15.14 -9.63
CA ALA A 511 -10.38 16.32 -9.85
C ALA A 511 -10.19 17.38 -8.75
N GLY A 512 -9.80 16.95 -7.55
CA GLY A 512 -9.54 17.83 -6.43
C GLY A 512 -8.74 17.19 -5.31
N TRP A 513 -8.45 18.01 -4.31
CA TRP A 513 -7.70 17.61 -3.12
C TRP A 513 -8.50 17.91 -1.86
N CYS A 514 -8.84 16.83 -1.19
CA CYS A 514 -9.58 16.74 0.04
C CYS A 514 -8.61 16.81 1.23
N THR A 515 -8.50 17.97 1.91
CA THR A 515 -7.44 18.18 2.90
C THR A 515 -7.77 19.17 4.01
N ALA A 516 -7.16 18.97 5.19
CA ALA A 516 -7.18 19.93 6.29
C ALA A 516 -6.03 20.96 6.24
N ALA A 517 -5.08 20.81 5.31
CA ALA A 517 -3.92 21.71 5.18
C ALA A 517 -4.30 23.20 5.03
N PRO A 518 -5.39 23.59 4.33
CA PRO A 518 -5.82 24.98 4.26
C PRO A 518 -6.20 25.62 5.59
N CYS A 519 -6.42 24.84 6.65
CA CYS A 519 -6.63 25.41 7.98
C CYS A 519 -5.38 26.15 8.47
N VAL A 520 -4.18 25.74 8.03
CA VAL A 520 -2.91 26.29 8.54
C VAL A 520 -2.01 26.86 7.44
N ILE A 521 -2.14 26.39 6.19
CA ILE A 521 -1.33 26.84 5.04
C ILE A 521 -2.17 27.06 3.76
N PRO A 522 -3.27 27.84 3.81
CA PRO A 522 -4.19 27.97 2.69
C PRO A 522 -3.51 28.48 1.40
N GLU A 523 -2.61 29.45 1.50
CA GLU A 523 -1.96 30.06 0.35
C GLU A 523 -1.12 29.05 -0.43
N LEU A 524 -0.37 28.18 0.26
CA LEU A 524 0.46 27.13 -0.36
C LEU A 524 -0.41 26.05 -1.02
N THR A 525 -1.51 25.69 -0.36
CA THR A 525 -2.45 24.69 -0.87
C THR A 525 -3.07 25.18 -2.19
N LEU A 526 -3.48 26.45 -2.22
CA LEU A 526 -4.07 27.09 -3.39
C LEU A 526 -3.05 27.42 -4.48
N GLU A 527 -1.81 27.80 -4.13
CA GLU A 527 -0.73 28.02 -5.09
C GLU A 527 -0.38 26.73 -5.83
N LEU A 528 -0.33 25.58 -5.14
CA LEU A 528 -0.13 24.28 -5.76
C LEU A 528 -1.22 23.99 -6.80
N TYR A 529 -2.49 24.11 -6.39
CA TYR A 529 -3.61 23.83 -7.29
C TYR A 529 -3.63 24.76 -8.51
N ARG A 530 -3.39 26.06 -8.32
CA ARG A 530 -3.28 27.02 -9.44
C ARG A 530 -2.14 26.66 -10.40
N ALA A 531 -0.99 26.23 -9.89
CA ALA A 531 0.14 25.84 -10.71
C ALA A 531 -0.14 24.57 -11.54
N VAL A 532 -0.84 23.59 -10.94
CA VAL A 532 -1.32 22.40 -11.63
C VAL A 532 -2.29 22.78 -12.76
N LEU A 533 -3.30 23.61 -12.47
CA LEU A 533 -4.26 24.07 -13.48
C LEU A 533 -3.60 24.87 -14.62
N ALA A 534 -2.58 25.66 -14.29
CA ALA A 534 -1.82 26.43 -15.28
C ALA A 534 -0.90 25.56 -16.15
N GLY A 535 -0.74 24.27 -15.85
CA GLY A 535 0.21 23.41 -16.52
C GLY A 535 1.66 23.80 -16.28
N ASP A 536 1.98 24.35 -15.10
CA ASP A 536 3.32 24.77 -14.68
C ASP A 536 3.93 23.75 -13.70
N PRO A 537 4.58 22.69 -14.20
CA PRO A 537 5.13 21.63 -13.36
C PRO A 537 6.29 22.10 -12.47
N ASP A 538 7.03 23.13 -12.88
CA ASP A 538 8.16 23.63 -12.09
C ASP A 538 7.67 24.40 -10.86
N THR A 539 6.67 25.27 -11.04
CA THR A 539 6.01 25.93 -9.91
C THR A 539 5.29 24.92 -9.03
N ALA A 540 4.52 23.99 -9.60
CA ALA A 540 3.80 22.98 -8.84
C ALA A 540 4.76 22.15 -7.97
N ARG A 541 5.88 21.67 -8.53
CA ARG A 541 6.92 20.94 -7.79
C ARG A 541 7.55 21.78 -6.70
N ARG A 542 7.94 23.02 -7.00
CA ARG A 542 8.56 23.93 -6.02
C ARG A 542 7.64 24.20 -4.83
N VAL A 543 6.37 24.48 -5.09
CA VAL A 543 5.36 24.81 -4.07
C VAL A 543 5.00 23.57 -3.26
N PHE A 544 4.89 22.41 -3.91
CA PHE A 544 4.68 21.14 -3.24
C PHE A 544 5.81 20.82 -2.26
N TYR A 545 7.07 20.85 -2.69
CA TYR A 545 8.20 20.54 -1.80
C TYR A 545 8.40 21.57 -0.68
N ARG A 546 7.97 22.82 -0.87
CA ARG A 546 7.95 23.83 0.21
C ARG A 546 6.95 23.49 1.31
N GLN A 547 5.78 22.94 0.97
CA GLN A 547 4.75 22.58 1.96
C GLN A 547 4.85 21.12 2.44
N LEU A 548 5.57 20.25 1.73
CA LEU A 548 5.66 18.82 2.02
C LEU A 548 6.05 18.50 3.47
N PRO A 549 7.04 19.17 4.10
CA PRO A 549 7.36 18.92 5.51
C PRO A 549 6.18 19.19 6.46
N VAL A 550 5.41 20.26 6.21
CA VAL A 550 4.18 20.57 6.96
C VAL A 550 3.15 19.48 6.72
N LEU A 551 2.91 19.09 5.46
CA LEU A 551 1.94 18.05 5.09
C LEU A 551 2.24 16.69 5.75
N GLN A 552 3.52 16.30 5.77
CA GLN A 552 3.98 15.08 6.44
C GLN A 552 3.80 15.16 7.96
N PHE A 553 4.12 16.30 8.57
CA PHE A 553 3.95 16.50 9.99
C PHE A 553 2.47 16.45 10.41
N LEU A 554 1.58 17.13 9.68
CA LEU A 554 0.14 17.12 9.94
C LEU A 554 -0.43 15.70 9.91
N LEU A 555 -0.03 14.90 8.91
CA LEU A 555 -0.49 13.51 8.78
C LEU A 555 0.09 12.61 9.87
N GLY A 556 1.41 12.69 10.11
CA GLY A 556 2.14 11.82 11.02
C GLY A 556 1.77 12.02 12.50
N GLY A 557 1.45 13.25 12.91
CA GLY A 557 1.01 13.58 14.27
C GLY A 557 -0.49 13.42 14.51
N GLY A 558 -1.26 13.02 13.49
CA GLY A 558 -2.72 12.98 13.54
C GLY A 558 -3.36 14.34 13.26
N LEU A 559 -4.29 14.37 12.30
CA LEU A 559 -4.87 15.62 11.79
C LEU A 559 -5.56 16.47 12.88
N PRO A 560 -6.40 15.93 13.79
CA PRO A 560 -7.04 16.78 14.80
C PRO A 560 -6.04 17.50 15.71
N ALA A 561 -5.03 16.79 16.22
CA ALA A 561 -4.05 17.35 17.15
C ALA A 561 -3.17 18.41 16.47
N THR A 562 -2.63 18.07 15.29
CA THR A 562 -1.69 18.94 14.58
C THR A 562 -2.35 20.18 13.99
N VAL A 563 -3.55 20.05 13.42
CA VAL A 563 -4.27 21.20 12.82
C VAL A 563 -4.77 22.15 13.91
N LYS A 564 -5.30 21.64 15.02
CA LYS A 564 -5.72 22.49 16.15
C LYS A 564 -4.55 23.26 16.76
N ALA A 565 -3.39 22.62 16.92
CA ALA A 565 -2.18 23.28 17.37
C ALA A 565 -1.71 24.36 16.38
N GLY A 566 -1.73 24.08 15.08
CA GLY A 566 -1.36 25.06 14.04
C GLY A 566 -2.29 26.29 14.03
N LEU A 567 -3.60 26.07 14.16
CA LEU A 567 -4.58 27.16 14.30
C LEU A 567 -4.31 28.02 15.55
N ALA A 568 -3.98 27.39 16.68
CA ALA A 568 -3.65 28.10 17.91
C ALA A 568 -2.36 28.94 17.76
N LEU A 569 -1.33 28.41 17.10
CA LEU A 569 -0.10 29.15 16.76
C LEU A 569 -0.38 30.36 15.86
N GLN A 570 -1.46 30.31 15.07
CA GLN A 570 -1.94 31.40 14.22
C GLN A 570 -3.00 32.29 14.90
N GLY A 571 -3.18 32.14 16.22
CA GLY A 571 -4.05 32.98 17.03
C GLY A 571 -5.54 32.60 17.01
N LEU A 572 -5.90 31.44 16.48
CA LEU A 572 -7.26 30.89 16.55
C LEU A 572 -7.28 29.67 17.48
N ASP A 573 -7.60 29.88 18.75
CA ASP A 573 -7.80 28.77 19.69
C ASP A 573 -9.13 28.07 19.40
N VAL A 574 -9.04 26.83 18.95
CA VAL A 574 -10.17 25.94 18.65
C VAL A 574 -10.32 24.83 19.69
N GLY A 575 -9.62 24.96 20.83
CA GLY A 575 -9.61 23.95 21.89
C GLY A 575 -8.79 22.72 21.55
N GLU A 576 -8.86 21.73 22.44
CA GLU A 576 -8.10 20.47 22.32
C GLU A 576 -8.87 19.43 21.50
N PRO A 577 -8.19 18.39 20.98
CA PRO A 577 -8.86 17.20 20.46
C PRO A 577 -9.76 16.54 21.50
N ARG A 578 -10.86 15.95 21.05
CA ARG A 578 -11.73 15.11 21.87
C ARG A 578 -10.95 13.88 22.31
N ARG A 579 -10.96 13.60 23.62
CA ARG A 579 -10.40 12.35 24.16
C ARG A 579 -11.04 11.14 23.47
N PRO A 580 -10.27 10.08 23.19
CA PRO A 580 -8.94 9.75 23.71
C PRO A 580 -7.76 10.40 22.96
N LEU A 581 -8.00 11.24 21.95
CA LEU A 581 -6.93 11.98 21.31
C LEU A 581 -6.33 13.00 22.30
N LEU A 582 -5.01 13.19 22.22
CA LEU A 582 -4.28 14.15 23.03
C LEU A 582 -3.85 15.33 22.15
N PRO A 583 -3.68 16.53 22.73
CA PRO A 583 -3.00 17.62 22.04
C PRO A 583 -1.55 17.23 21.72
N LEU A 584 -0.92 17.97 20.79
CA LEU A 584 0.53 17.89 20.62
C LEU A 584 1.23 18.24 21.93
N ASP A 585 2.36 17.58 22.19
CA ASP A 585 3.26 17.95 23.27
C ASP A 585 4.06 19.22 22.93
N GLU A 586 4.87 19.68 23.87
CA GLU A 586 5.66 20.91 23.73
C GLU A 586 6.65 20.81 22.56
N ASP A 587 7.33 19.66 22.42
CA ASP A 587 8.28 19.40 21.34
C ASP A 587 7.60 19.38 19.97
N GLY A 588 6.47 18.69 19.84
CA GLY A 588 5.68 18.66 18.62
C GLY A 588 5.13 20.04 18.26
N THR A 589 4.69 20.82 19.24
CA THR A 589 4.23 22.20 19.02
C THR A 589 5.36 23.10 18.55
N ALA A 590 6.55 22.99 19.14
CA ALA A 590 7.73 23.74 18.73
C ALA A 590 8.18 23.36 17.30
N GLN A 591 8.16 22.06 16.98
CA GLN A 591 8.46 21.57 15.63
C GLN A 591 7.45 22.11 14.59
N LEU A 592 6.16 22.07 14.90
CA LEU A 592 5.13 22.63 14.02
C LEU A 592 5.32 24.12 13.79
N ALA A 593 5.61 24.90 14.85
CA ALA A 593 5.87 26.33 14.73
C ALA A 593 7.06 26.61 13.79
N TRP A 594 8.15 25.85 13.93
CA TRP A 594 9.30 25.95 13.03
C TRP A 594 8.93 25.61 11.58
N LEU A 595 8.20 24.51 11.35
CA LEU A 595 7.77 24.10 10.01
C LEU A 595 6.86 25.14 9.34
N LEU A 596 5.92 25.73 10.08
CA LEU A 596 5.05 26.78 9.57
C LEU A 596 5.84 28.06 9.25
N ALA A 597 6.85 28.41 10.05
CA ALA A 597 7.72 29.55 9.80
C ALA A 597 8.60 29.34 8.56
N ASP A 598 9.22 28.16 8.42
CA ASP A 598 10.05 27.79 7.26
C ASP A 598 9.21 27.75 5.97
N ALA A 599 7.97 27.25 6.06
CA ALA A 599 7.01 27.29 4.97
C ALA A 599 6.51 28.73 4.67
N GLY A 600 6.80 29.72 5.51
CA GLY A 600 6.38 31.11 5.37
C GLY A 600 4.89 31.37 5.67
N ALA A 601 4.26 30.48 6.45
CA ALA A 601 2.87 30.58 6.88
C ALA A 601 2.69 31.38 8.18
N VAL A 602 3.76 31.53 8.97
CA VAL A 602 3.83 32.43 10.12
C VAL A 602 5.16 33.20 10.08
N PRO A 603 5.26 34.39 10.70
CA PRO A 603 6.54 35.08 10.84
C PRO A 603 7.57 34.20 11.54
N ALA A 604 8.83 34.27 11.11
CA ALA A 604 9.93 33.63 11.84
C ALA A 604 10.01 34.23 13.26
N ALA A 605 10.01 33.35 14.27
CA ALA A 605 10.04 33.70 15.69
C ALA A 605 11.39 34.32 16.11
#